data_AF-A0A536YF54-F1
#
_entry.id   AF-A0A536YF54-F1
#
_cell.length_a   1.000
_cell.length_b   1.000
_cell.length_c   1.000
_cell.angle_alpha   90.00
_cell.angle_beta   90.00
_cell.angle_gamma   90.00
#
_symmetry.space_group_name_H-M   'P 1'
#
loop_
_entity.id
_entity.type
_entity.pdbx_description
1 polymer ?
#
loop_
_entity_poly.entity_id
_entity_poly.type
_entity_poly.pdbx_seq_one_letter_code
_entity_poly.pdbx_strand_id
1 'polypeptide(L)'
;GAPAKRQAVTNPKNTLYAIKRLIGRKFDEKEVHKDIALMPYKIVKADNGDAWVEVRGKKIAPQEVSAQVLRKMKKTAEDYLGEEVTEAVITVPAYFNDSQRQATKDAGRIAGLEVKRIINEPTAAALAFGLDKKEGDRKIAVYDLGGGTFDISIIEIAEVEGEHQFEVLSTNGDTFLGGEDFDQRLIDYLCDEFKKDQGIDLRNDVLALQRLKEAAEKAKIELSSSAQTEINLPYITADRSGPKHLAIKVTRAKFESLVEDLIEKTVEPCRIALKDAGLKVSDIEDVILVGGMTRMPKVQETVRDFFGKEPRKDVNPDEAVAVGAGIQGGVLKGDVKDVLLLDVTPLSLGIETLGGVFTKLIQKNTTIPTKAQQVFSTADDNQSAVTIHVLQGERDVASGNKSLGQFNLEGIPPAPRGMPQIEVTFDIDANGILHVSAKDKATGK
;
A
#
# COMPACT_ATOMS: atom_id res chain seq x y z
N GLY A 1 2.97 3.27 18.44
CA GLY A 1 2.62 2.28 19.49
C GLY A 1 1.73 2.91 20.56
N ALA A 2 1.20 2.13 21.50
CA ALA A 2 0.21 2.60 22.48
C ALA A 2 0.61 3.86 23.31
N PRO A 3 1.87 4.01 23.78
CA PRO A 3 2.28 5.24 24.47
C PRO A 3 2.15 6.49 23.60
N ALA A 4 2.53 6.39 22.31
CA ALA A 4 2.37 7.48 21.35
C ALA A 4 0.88 7.75 21.04
N LYS A 5 0.04 6.71 20.89
CA LYS A 5 -1.42 6.87 20.68
C LYS A 5 -2.05 7.64 21.86
N ARG A 6 -1.70 7.31 23.11
CA ARG A 6 -2.27 7.94 24.31
C ARG A 6 -2.00 9.45 24.41
N GLN A 7 -0.84 9.92 23.94
CA GLN A 7 -0.47 11.34 24.00
C GLN A 7 -0.79 12.12 22.72
N ALA A 8 -1.42 11.50 21.72
CA ALA A 8 -1.75 12.15 20.46
C ALA A 8 -2.62 13.40 20.66
N VAL A 9 -3.60 13.31 21.58
CA VAL A 9 -4.51 14.41 21.93
C VAL A 9 -3.81 15.65 22.47
N THR A 10 -2.74 15.50 23.27
CA THR A 10 -2.01 16.63 23.87
C THR A 10 -0.81 17.07 23.04
N ASN A 11 -0.44 16.31 22.00
CA ASN A 11 0.72 16.57 21.15
C ASN A 11 0.44 16.27 19.66
N PRO A 12 -0.63 16.81 19.07
CA PRO A 12 -1.10 16.41 17.74
C PRO A 12 -0.08 16.73 16.63
N LYS A 13 0.63 17.85 16.75
CA LYS A 13 1.61 18.30 15.73
C LYS A 13 2.89 17.46 15.66
N ASN A 14 3.22 16.71 16.73
CA ASN A 14 4.44 15.89 16.80
C ASN A 14 4.14 14.39 16.92
N THR A 15 2.88 13.99 16.79
CA THR A 15 2.48 12.58 16.83
C THR A 15 2.24 12.12 15.40
N LEU A 16 3.20 11.39 14.86
CA LEU A 16 3.16 10.91 13.48
C LEU A 16 2.41 9.58 13.40
N TYR A 17 1.46 9.49 12.48
CA TYR A 17 0.66 8.31 12.18
C TYR A 17 0.29 8.30 10.69
N ALA A 18 -0.21 7.16 10.18
CA ALA A 18 -0.54 6.97 8.76
C ALA A 18 0.63 7.27 7.78
N ILE A 19 1.88 7.25 8.25
CA ILE A 19 3.07 7.55 7.42
C ILE A 19 3.25 6.57 6.24
N LYS A 20 2.68 5.36 6.33
CA LYS A 20 2.60 4.42 5.20
C LYS A 20 1.87 5.02 3.98
N ARG A 21 0.98 6.00 4.16
CA ARG A 21 0.33 6.74 3.07
C ARG A 21 1.26 7.75 2.39
N LEU A 22 2.37 8.14 3.01
CA LEU A 22 3.35 9.12 2.51
C LEU A 22 4.64 8.47 1.98
N ILE A 23 4.99 7.28 2.44
CA ILE A 23 6.25 6.60 2.08
C ILE A 23 6.34 6.42 0.56
N GLY A 24 7.48 6.79 -0.04
CA GLY A 24 7.72 6.67 -1.49
C GLY A 24 6.92 7.62 -2.38
N ARG A 25 6.21 8.62 -1.84
CA ARG A 25 5.44 9.60 -2.62
C ARG A 25 6.16 10.93 -2.81
N LYS A 26 5.84 11.62 -3.91
CA LYS A 26 6.23 13.00 -4.16
C LYS A 26 5.28 13.97 -3.46
N PHE A 27 5.80 15.09 -2.98
CA PHE A 27 5.03 16.11 -2.29
C PHE A 27 3.87 16.65 -3.13
N ASP A 28 4.08 16.76 -4.45
CA ASP A 28 3.11 17.33 -5.38
C ASP A 28 2.03 16.31 -5.84
N GLU A 29 2.04 15.08 -5.32
CA GLU A 29 0.98 14.10 -5.62
C GLU A 29 -0.37 14.53 -5.01
N LYS A 30 -1.46 14.27 -5.74
CA LYS A 30 -2.83 14.64 -5.32
C LYS A 30 -3.19 14.02 -3.96
N GLU A 31 -2.79 12.78 -3.76
CA GLU A 31 -2.98 12.01 -2.53
C GLU A 31 -2.28 12.70 -1.34
N VAL A 32 -1.04 13.15 -1.52
CA VAL A 32 -0.29 13.88 -0.50
C VAL A 32 -0.92 15.24 -0.20
N HIS A 33 -1.39 15.96 -1.22
CA HIS A 33 -2.12 17.21 -1.03
C HIS A 33 -3.42 17.05 -0.24
N LYS A 34 -4.13 15.93 -0.43
CA LYS A 34 -5.29 15.59 0.40
C LYS A 34 -4.86 15.40 1.86
N ASP A 35 -3.78 14.67 2.13
CA ASP A 35 -3.28 14.47 3.50
C ASP A 35 -2.73 15.75 4.14
N ILE A 36 -2.12 16.67 3.37
CA ILE A 36 -1.67 17.98 3.87
C ILE A 36 -2.83 18.76 4.52
N ALA A 37 -4.03 18.66 3.96
CA ALA A 37 -5.22 19.34 4.49
C ALA A 37 -5.83 18.66 5.72
N LEU A 38 -5.51 17.38 5.96
CA LEU A 38 -6.17 16.54 6.97
C LEU A 38 -5.28 16.25 8.18
N MET A 39 -3.96 16.15 7.98
CA MET A 39 -3.04 15.72 9.02
C MET A 39 -2.70 16.86 9.99
N PRO A 40 -2.65 16.60 11.31
CA PRO A 40 -2.31 17.61 12.31
C PRO A 40 -0.81 17.92 12.36
N TYR A 41 0.02 17.02 11.85
CA TYR A 41 1.46 17.21 11.71
C TYR A 41 1.79 17.82 10.35
N LYS A 42 2.93 18.50 10.27
CA LYS A 42 3.34 19.22 9.07
C LYS A 42 3.96 18.26 8.05
N ILE A 43 3.37 18.18 6.86
CA ILE A 43 3.95 17.52 5.69
C ILE A 43 4.67 18.59 4.86
N VAL A 44 5.90 18.31 4.43
CA VAL A 44 6.80 19.27 3.76
C VAL A 44 7.48 18.66 2.56
N LYS A 45 7.87 19.52 1.62
CA LYS A 45 8.66 19.14 0.45
C LYS A 45 10.13 18.97 0.83
N ALA A 46 10.69 17.79 0.55
CA ALA A 46 12.12 17.56 0.60
C ALA A 46 12.82 18.21 -0.59
N ASP A 47 14.15 18.31 -0.53
CA ASP A 47 14.93 19.00 -1.56
C ASP A 47 14.86 18.28 -2.92
N ASN A 48 14.65 16.96 -2.92
CA ASN A 48 14.40 16.13 -4.11
C ASN A 48 12.91 16.03 -4.52
N GLY A 49 12.04 16.82 -3.89
CA GLY A 49 10.60 16.84 -4.13
C GLY A 49 9.78 15.75 -3.42
N ASP A 50 10.38 14.87 -2.62
CA ASP A 50 9.66 13.85 -1.87
C ASP A 50 8.76 14.45 -0.77
N ALA A 51 7.71 13.73 -0.41
CA ALA A 51 6.84 14.07 0.71
C ALA A 51 7.52 13.66 2.03
N TRP A 52 7.95 14.63 2.83
CA TRP A 52 8.53 14.43 4.15
C TRP A 52 7.62 15.00 5.24
N VAL A 53 7.96 14.76 6.50
CA VAL A 53 7.29 15.38 7.65
C VAL A 53 8.26 16.29 8.39
N GLU A 54 7.74 17.32 9.06
CA GLU A 54 8.54 18.22 9.89
C GLU A 54 8.06 18.16 11.34
N VAL A 55 8.97 17.80 12.24
CA VAL A 55 8.72 17.73 13.69
C VAL A 55 9.71 18.63 14.38
N ARG A 56 9.22 19.64 15.11
CA ARG A 56 10.04 20.61 15.87
C ARG A 56 11.17 21.23 15.02
N GLY A 57 10.83 21.62 13.79
CA GLY A 57 11.76 22.25 12.85
C GLY A 57 12.74 21.29 12.14
N LYS A 58 12.65 19.98 12.39
CA LYS A 58 13.47 18.96 11.70
C LYS A 58 12.65 18.28 10.63
N LYS A 59 13.12 18.33 9.38
CA LYS A 59 12.58 17.51 8.29
C LYS A 59 13.01 16.05 8.51
N ILE A 60 12.08 15.11 8.40
CA ILE A 60 12.28 13.68 8.63
C ILE A 60 11.63 12.93 7.48
N ALA A 61 12.36 11.97 6.88
CA ALA A 61 11.85 11.16 5.80
C ALA A 61 10.84 10.11 6.33
N PRO A 62 9.79 9.75 5.57
CA PRO A 62 8.83 8.71 5.97
C PRO A 62 9.50 7.38 6.38
N GLN A 63 10.59 7.01 5.71
CA GLN A 63 11.38 5.81 5.98
C GLN A 63 11.98 5.82 7.38
N GLU A 64 12.46 6.98 7.86
CA GLU A 64 13.01 7.12 9.21
C GLU A 64 11.94 6.98 10.29
N VAL A 65 10.72 7.46 10.01
CA VAL A 65 9.59 7.31 10.93
C VAL A 65 9.13 5.85 10.98
N SER A 66 8.97 5.21 9.81
CA SER A 66 8.63 3.79 9.71
C SER A 66 9.69 2.91 10.37
N ALA A 67 10.98 3.28 10.27
CA ALA A 67 12.06 2.58 10.95
C ALA A 67 11.90 2.56 12.48
N GLN A 68 11.28 3.58 13.10
CA GLN A 68 10.99 3.54 14.55
C GLN A 68 9.96 2.46 14.90
N VAL A 69 8.98 2.23 14.03
CA VAL A 69 8.00 1.15 14.20
C VAL A 69 8.70 -0.20 14.03
N LEU A 70 9.53 -0.34 13.00
CA LEU A 70 10.30 -1.56 12.74
C LEU A 70 11.30 -1.87 13.87
N ARG A 71 12.00 -0.88 14.42
CA ARG A 71 12.86 -1.05 15.61
C ARG A 71 12.08 -1.55 16.82
N LYS A 72 10.84 -1.07 17.01
CA LYS A 72 9.98 -1.62 18.06
C LYS A 72 9.65 -3.09 17.80
N MET A 73 9.36 -3.49 16.56
CA MET A 73 9.07 -4.88 16.22
C MET A 73 10.30 -5.77 16.36
N LYS A 74 11.47 -5.30 15.89
CA LYS A 74 12.79 -5.92 16.14
C LYS A 74 12.98 -6.18 17.64
N LYS A 75 12.83 -5.14 18.46
CA LYS A 75 12.99 -5.24 19.91
C LYS A 75 12.00 -6.22 20.55
N THR A 76 10.75 -6.23 20.10
CA THR A 76 9.75 -7.22 20.56
C THR A 76 10.21 -8.65 20.27
N ALA A 77 10.76 -8.91 19.08
CA ALA A 77 11.29 -10.24 18.74
C ALA A 77 12.54 -10.59 19.56
N GLU A 78 13.48 -9.65 19.72
CA GLU A 78 14.68 -9.82 20.56
C GLU A 78 14.34 -10.09 22.03
N ASP A 79 13.33 -9.39 22.58
CA ASP A 79 12.85 -9.64 23.95
C ASP A 79 12.28 -11.04 24.13
N TYR A 80 11.62 -11.57 23.11
CA TYR A 80 11.05 -12.91 23.13
C TYR A 80 12.10 -14.00 22.94
N LEU A 81 13.02 -13.80 21.99
CA LEU A 81 14.04 -14.79 21.61
C LEU A 81 15.25 -14.80 22.56
N GLY A 82 15.54 -13.68 23.22
CA GLY A 82 16.73 -13.52 24.08
C GLY A 82 18.04 -13.35 23.31
N GLU A 83 17.99 -13.08 22.01
CA GLU A 83 19.15 -12.85 21.13
C GLU A 83 18.90 -11.69 20.16
N GLU A 84 19.96 -11.23 19.49
CA GLU A 84 19.87 -10.15 18.50
C GLU A 84 19.22 -10.64 17.19
N VAL A 85 18.32 -9.84 16.63
CA VAL A 85 17.61 -10.14 15.38
C VAL A 85 18.08 -9.20 14.27
N THR A 86 18.89 -9.67 13.33
CA THR A 86 19.47 -8.82 12.28
C THR A 86 18.77 -8.90 10.93
N GLU A 87 17.89 -9.89 10.71
CA GLU A 87 17.26 -10.16 9.42
C GLU A 87 15.74 -10.10 9.53
N ALA A 88 15.05 -9.66 8.46
CA ALA A 88 13.59 -9.63 8.43
C ALA A 88 13.01 -9.83 7.02
N VAL A 89 11.80 -10.37 6.99
CA VAL A 89 10.86 -10.23 5.88
C VAL A 89 9.88 -9.11 6.24
N ILE A 90 9.66 -8.15 5.35
CA ILE A 90 8.79 -6.99 5.58
C ILE A 90 7.67 -6.98 4.54
N THR A 91 6.44 -6.72 4.97
CA THR A 91 5.28 -6.72 4.08
C THR A 91 5.03 -5.35 3.45
N VAL A 92 4.45 -5.36 2.25
CA VAL A 92 3.95 -4.17 1.55
C VAL A 92 2.62 -4.48 0.86
N PRO A 93 1.75 -3.48 0.66
CA PRO A 93 0.57 -3.62 -0.20
C PRO A 93 0.95 -4.16 -1.57
N ALA A 94 0.16 -5.08 -2.13
CA ALA A 94 0.47 -5.68 -3.42
C ALA A 94 0.62 -4.62 -4.51
N TYR A 95 -0.21 -3.56 -4.45
CA TYR A 95 -0.23 -2.47 -5.42
C TYR A 95 0.82 -1.37 -5.18
N PHE A 96 1.79 -1.55 -4.27
CA PHE A 96 2.90 -0.61 -4.11
C PHE A 96 3.77 -0.54 -5.37
N ASN A 97 4.07 0.69 -5.79
CA ASN A 97 5.01 0.97 -6.87
C ASN A 97 6.47 0.83 -6.42
N ASP A 98 7.39 0.95 -7.38
CA ASP A 98 8.83 0.78 -7.15
C ASP A 98 9.38 1.69 -6.03
N SER A 99 9.06 3.00 -6.06
CA SER A 99 9.53 3.96 -5.06
C SER A 99 9.04 3.64 -3.65
N GLN A 100 7.81 3.12 -3.51
CA GLN A 100 7.25 2.72 -2.22
C GLN A 100 7.89 1.44 -1.67
N ARG A 101 8.16 0.46 -2.55
CA ARG A 101 8.88 -0.78 -2.19
C ARG A 101 10.30 -0.47 -1.74
N GLN A 102 11.04 0.33 -2.51
CA GLN A 102 12.39 0.73 -2.18
C GLN A 102 12.44 1.52 -0.86
N ALA A 103 11.55 2.50 -0.68
CA ALA A 103 11.48 3.27 0.56
C ALA A 103 11.15 2.39 1.79
N THR A 104 10.32 1.35 1.64
CA THR A 104 10.02 0.40 2.72
C THR A 104 11.24 -0.47 3.05
N LYS A 105 11.97 -0.93 2.03
CA LYS A 105 13.24 -1.66 2.19
C LYS A 105 14.29 -0.79 2.91
N ASP A 106 14.37 0.49 2.57
CA ASP A 106 15.25 1.46 3.23
C ASP A 106 14.85 1.68 4.70
N ALA A 107 13.55 1.71 5.02
CA ALA A 107 13.08 1.78 6.40
C ALA A 107 13.57 0.57 7.24
N GLY A 108 13.56 -0.63 6.65
CA GLY A 108 14.16 -1.83 7.26
C GLY A 108 15.65 -1.65 7.53
N ARG A 109 16.40 -1.16 6.54
CA ARG A 109 17.84 -0.89 6.67
C ARG A 109 18.14 0.13 7.77
N ILE A 110 17.40 1.24 7.81
CA ILE A 110 17.53 2.28 8.84
C ILE A 110 17.20 1.71 10.23
N ALA A 111 16.29 0.74 10.31
CA ALA A 111 15.96 0.04 11.56
C ALA A 111 17.05 -0.94 12.03
N GLY A 112 18.10 -1.18 11.24
CA GLY A 112 19.15 -2.15 11.53
C GLY A 112 18.76 -3.58 11.17
N LEU A 113 17.90 -3.75 10.15
CA LEU A 113 17.49 -5.05 9.62
C LEU A 113 18.01 -5.23 8.19
N GLU A 114 18.63 -6.38 7.92
CA GLU A 114 18.81 -6.89 6.57
C GLU A 114 17.46 -7.41 6.06
N VAL A 115 16.91 -6.72 5.07
CA VAL A 115 15.62 -7.07 4.48
C VAL A 115 15.83 -8.20 3.47
N LYS A 116 15.59 -9.44 3.88
CA LYS A 116 15.78 -10.65 3.05
C LYS A 116 14.73 -10.77 1.95
N ARG A 117 13.53 -10.26 2.21
CA ARG A 117 12.42 -10.21 1.25
C ARG A 117 11.44 -9.08 1.59
N ILE A 118 10.97 -8.40 0.56
CA ILE A 118 9.71 -7.66 0.59
C ILE A 118 8.63 -8.59 0.04
N ILE A 119 7.60 -8.87 0.84
CA ILE A 119 6.48 -9.74 0.44
C ILE A 119 5.19 -8.93 0.33
N ASN A 120 4.36 -9.26 -0.65
CA ASN A 120 3.05 -8.65 -0.81
C ASN A 120 2.09 -9.11 0.30
N GLU A 121 1.30 -8.20 0.86
CA GLU A 121 0.38 -8.47 1.98
C GLU A 121 -0.65 -9.58 1.66
N PRO A 122 -1.34 -9.57 0.51
CA PRO A 122 -2.24 -10.65 0.13
C PRO A 122 -1.54 -12.00 -0.05
N THR A 123 -0.32 -12.00 -0.60
CA THR A 123 0.51 -13.20 -0.77
C THR A 123 0.89 -13.80 0.58
N ALA A 124 1.29 -12.96 1.54
CA ALA A 124 1.57 -13.40 2.90
C ALA A 124 0.32 -14.00 3.57
N ALA A 125 -0.84 -13.36 3.41
CA ALA A 125 -2.09 -13.90 3.93
C ALA A 125 -2.47 -15.25 3.27
N ALA A 126 -2.21 -15.42 1.98
CA ALA A 126 -2.40 -16.69 1.28
C ALA A 126 -1.49 -17.81 1.82
N LEU A 127 -0.20 -17.50 2.09
CA LEU A 127 0.71 -18.46 2.73
C LEU A 127 0.18 -18.91 4.10
N ALA A 128 -0.26 -17.96 4.93
CA ALA A 128 -0.82 -18.26 6.25
C ALA A 128 -2.12 -19.09 6.17
N PHE A 129 -2.90 -18.91 5.10
CA PHE A 129 -4.11 -19.70 4.87
C PHE A 129 -3.81 -21.11 4.34
N GLY A 130 -2.88 -21.22 3.38
CA GLY A 130 -2.68 -22.43 2.59
C GLY A 130 -1.84 -23.50 3.28
N LEU A 131 -0.95 -23.14 4.22
CA LEU A 131 0.00 -24.09 4.82
C LEU A 131 -0.67 -25.28 5.55
N ASP A 132 -1.83 -25.05 6.17
CA ASP A 132 -2.55 -26.07 6.95
C ASP A 132 -3.62 -26.82 6.13
N LYS A 133 -3.79 -26.52 4.83
CA LYS A 133 -4.87 -27.09 4.01
C LYS A 133 -4.36 -28.26 3.18
N LYS A 134 -5.13 -29.37 3.20
CA LYS A 134 -4.83 -30.60 2.46
C LYS A 134 -5.55 -30.65 1.10
N GLU A 135 -4.85 -31.26 0.13
CA GLU A 135 -5.21 -31.77 -1.21
C GLU A 135 -6.15 -30.93 -2.10
N GLY A 136 -5.66 -30.66 -3.32
CA GLY A 136 -6.43 -30.15 -4.45
C GLY A 136 -6.11 -28.69 -4.81
N ASP A 137 -6.16 -28.39 -6.11
CA ASP A 137 -5.94 -27.04 -6.63
C ASP A 137 -7.09 -26.11 -6.22
N ARG A 138 -6.76 -24.88 -5.79
CA ARG A 138 -7.74 -23.90 -5.31
C ARG A 138 -7.35 -22.51 -5.77
N LYS A 139 -8.31 -21.78 -6.32
CA LYS A 139 -8.20 -20.35 -6.62
C LYS A 139 -8.90 -19.57 -5.52
N ILE A 140 -8.15 -18.69 -4.88
CA ILE A 140 -8.62 -17.86 -3.80
C ILE A 140 -8.60 -16.39 -4.20
N ALA A 141 -9.55 -15.63 -3.66
CA ALA A 141 -9.54 -14.18 -3.70
C ALA A 141 -9.18 -13.64 -2.31
N VAL A 142 -8.04 -12.96 -2.20
CA VAL A 142 -7.63 -12.30 -0.96
C VAL A 142 -8.00 -10.82 -1.04
N TYR A 143 -9.04 -10.43 -0.31
CA TYR A 143 -9.53 -9.07 -0.20
C TYR A 143 -8.97 -8.44 1.09
N ASP A 144 -7.98 -7.56 0.96
CA ASP A 144 -7.33 -6.88 2.08
C ASP A 144 -7.75 -5.41 2.13
N LEU A 145 -8.59 -5.06 3.12
CA LEU A 145 -8.98 -3.67 3.38
C LEU A 145 -8.46 -3.24 4.75
N GLY A 146 -7.31 -2.56 4.73
CA GLY A 146 -6.61 -2.10 5.92
C GLY A 146 -7.00 -0.70 6.37
N GLY A 147 -6.12 -0.08 7.16
CA GLY A 147 -6.28 1.29 7.63
C GLY A 147 -6.05 2.36 6.55
N GLY A 148 -5.27 2.07 5.51
CA GLY A 148 -4.94 3.09 4.49
C GLY A 148 -4.75 2.57 3.06
N THR A 149 -4.82 1.25 2.86
CA THR A 149 -4.69 0.63 1.54
C THR A 149 -5.75 -0.45 1.37
N PHE A 150 -6.12 -0.68 0.12
CA PHE A 150 -6.96 -1.76 -0.33
C PHE A 150 -6.20 -2.57 -1.38
N ASP A 151 -6.14 -3.89 -1.22
CA ASP A 151 -5.60 -4.82 -2.21
C ASP A 151 -6.59 -5.95 -2.48
N ILE A 152 -6.59 -6.44 -3.72
CA ILE A 152 -7.24 -7.67 -4.13
C ILE A 152 -6.25 -8.48 -4.97
N SER A 153 -6.02 -9.72 -4.57
CA SER A 153 -5.20 -10.67 -5.35
C SER A 153 -5.97 -11.96 -5.60
N ILE A 154 -5.85 -12.47 -6.82
CA ILE A 154 -6.35 -13.79 -7.21
C ILE A 154 -5.15 -14.73 -7.24
N ILE A 155 -5.19 -15.78 -6.41
CA ILE A 155 -4.05 -16.65 -6.16
C ILE A 155 -4.50 -18.10 -6.38
N GLU A 156 -3.73 -18.84 -7.16
CA GLU A 156 -3.86 -20.28 -7.31
C GLU A 156 -2.91 -20.97 -6.33
N ILE A 157 -3.47 -21.89 -5.54
CA ILE A 157 -2.74 -22.77 -4.64
C ILE A 157 -2.87 -24.17 -5.26
N ALA A 158 -1.78 -24.68 -5.80
CA ALA A 158 -1.72 -25.98 -6.46
C ALA A 158 -0.71 -26.89 -5.76
N GLU A 159 -0.90 -28.20 -5.86
CA GLU A 159 0.09 -29.18 -5.44
C GLU A 159 0.82 -29.73 -6.67
N VAL A 160 2.08 -29.33 -6.84
CA VAL A 160 2.89 -29.69 -8.02
C VAL A 160 4.12 -30.44 -7.53
N GLU A 161 4.26 -31.69 -7.96
CA GLU A 161 5.40 -32.56 -7.61
C GLU A 161 5.62 -32.74 -6.10
N GLY A 162 4.55 -32.61 -5.30
CA GLY A 162 4.60 -32.71 -3.82
C GLY A 162 4.96 -31.40 -3.12
N GLU A 163 5.10 -30.31 -3.86
CA GLU A 163 5.28 -28.95 -3.33
C GLU A 163 3.98 -28.13 -3.46
N HIS A 164 3.68 -27.31 -2.45
CA HIS A 164 2.62 -26.32 -2.52
C HIS A 164 3.09 -25.10 -3.32
N GLN A 165 2.58 -24.95 -4.52
CA GLN A 165 2.79 -23.79 -5.37
C GLN A 165 1.72 -22.73 -5.09
N PHE A 166 2.16 -21.53 -4.72
CA PHE A 166 1.32 -20.34 -4.59
C PHE A 166 1.63 -19.41 -5.76
N GLU A 167 0.71 -19.29 -6.70
CA GLU A 167 0.86 -18.46 -7.90
C GLU A 167 -0.14 -17.30 -7.88
N VAL A 168 0.37 -16.08 -7.89
CA VAL A 168 -0.46 -14.89 -8.02
C VAL A 168 -0.84 -14.72 -9.49
N LEU A 169 -2.09 -15.02 -9.83
CA LEU A 169 -2.60 -14.89 -11.20
C LEU A 169 -2.80 -13.42 -11.58
N SER A 170 -3.28 -12.62 -10.63
CA SER A 170 -3.45 -11.18 -10.83
C SER A 170 -3.54 -10.44 -9.50
N THR A 171 -3.23 -9.14 -9.54
CA THR A 171 -3.44 -8.25 -8.40
C THR A 171 -3.91 -6.87 -8.83
N ASN A 172 -4.71 -6.23 -7.99
CA ASN A 172 -5.17 -4.86 -8.15
C ASN A 172 -5.41 -4.21 -6.79
N GLY A 173 -5.72 -2.92 -6.74
CA GLY A 173 -5.96 -2.23 -5.48
C GLY A 173 -5.97 -0.71 -5.57
N ASP A 174 -6.05 -0.08 -4.41
CA ASP A 174 -5.90 1.35 -4.21
C ASP A 174 -5.02 1.61 -2.98
N THR A 175 -3.82 2.15 -3.21
CA THR A 175 -2.82 2.44 -2.17
C THR A 175 -3.18 3.68 -1.32
N PHE A 176 -4.37 4.24 -1.50
CA PHE A 176 -4.86 5.42 -0.78
C PHE A 176 -6.36 5.32 -0.42
N LEU A 177 -6.86 4.10 -0.21
CA LEU A 177 -8.20 3.79 0.25
C LEU A 177 -8.14 2.87 1.47
N GLY A 178 -8.68 3.29 2.61
CA GLY A 178 -8.77 2.42 3.79
C GLY A 178 -9.54 3.03 4.95
N GLY A 179 -9.46 2.40 6.13
CA GLY A 179 -10.22 2.80 7.32
C GLY A 179 -10.05 4.27 7.77
N GLU A 180 -8.95 4.93 7.43
CA GLU A 180 -8.74 6.37 7.65
C GLU A 180 -9.73 7.23 6.83
N ASP A 181 -10.06 6.82 5.61
CA ASP A 181 -11.05 7.50 4.77
C ASP A 181 -12.47 7.32 5.33
N PHE A 182 -12.76 6.16 5.92
CA PHE A 182 -14.02 5.89 6.61
C PHE A 182 -14.17 6.75 7.86
N ASP A 183 -13.09 6.89 8.65
CA ASP A 183 -13.07 7.78 9.81
C ASP A 183 -13.31 9.22 9.39
N GLN A 184 -12.68 9.67 8.29
CA GLN A 184 -12.84 11.03 7.80
C GLN A 184 -14.30 11.35 7.42
N ARG A 185 -15.04 10.43 6.79
CA ARG A 185 -16.47 10.63 6.48
C ARG A 185 -17.32 10.85 7.72
N LEU A 186 -17.03 10.10 8.79
CA LEU A 186 -17.73 10.26 10.05
C LEU A 186 -17.33 11.56 10.76
N ILE A 187 -16.04 11.93 10.75
CA ILE A 187 -15.55 13.20 11.28
C ILE A 187 -16.24 14.39 10.60
N ASP A 188 -16.33 14.35 9.26
CA ASP A 188 -16.97 15.43 8.49
C ASP A 188 -18.46 15.57 8.82
N TYR A 189 -19.18 14.45 8.89
CA TYR A 189 -20.56 14.44 9.33
C TYR A 189 -20.72 15.05 10.73
N LEU A 190 -19.88 14.67 11.69
CA LEU A 190 -19.95 15.18 13.06
C LEU A 190 -19.64 16.67 13.14
N CYS A 191 -18.66 17.15 12.38
CA CYS A 191 -18.35 18.58 12.30
C CYS A 191 -19.51 19.37 11.70
N ASP A 192 -20.16 18.85 10.66
CA ASP A 192 -21.27 19.52 10.00
C ASP A 192 -22.52 19.57 10.90
N GLU A 193 -22.84 18.49 11.60
CA GLU A 193 -23.94 18.47 12.57
C GLU A 193 -23.66 19.40 13.76
N PHE A 194 -22.44 19.38 14.30
CA PHE A 194 -22.07 20.30 15.38
C PHE A 194 -22.12 21.76 14.95
N LYS A 195 -21.72 22.07 13.71
CA LYS A 195 -21.83 23.42 13.14
C LYS A 195 -23.27 23.86 12.96
N LYS A 196 -24.17 22.96 12.54
CA LYS A 196 -25.61 23.25 12.45
C LYS A 196 -26.23 23.52 13.81
N ASP A 197 -25.87 22.75 14.83
CA ASP A 197 -26.44 22.84 16.18
C ASP A 197 -25.87 24.00 17.01
N GLN A 198 -24.54 24.17 16.99
CA GLN A 198 -23.82 25.11 17.86
C GLN A 198 -23.24 26.32 17.11
N GLY A 199 -23.29 26.36 15.77
CA GLY A 199 -22.72 27.45 14.96
C GLY A 199 -21.19 27.48 14.91
N ILE A 200 -20.51 26.45 15.43
CA ILE A 200 -19.04 26.39 15.55
C ILE A 200 -18.50 25.31 14.62
N ASP A 201 -17.48 25.65 13.83
CA ASP A 201 -16.79 24.70 12.97
C ASP A 201 -15.56 24.11 13.69
N LEU A 202 -15.68 22.86 14.15
CA LEU A 202 -14.62 22.16 14.90
C LEU A 202 -13.36 21.92 14.06
N ARG A 203 -13.42 22.03 12.73
CA ARG A 203 -12.26 21.84 11.85
C ARG A 203 -11.15 22.88 12.08
N ASN A 204 -11.50 24.01 12.69
CA ASN A 204 -10.53 25.06 13.00
C ASN A 204 -9.81 24.83 14.35
N ASP A 205 -10.23 23.84 15.14
CA ASP A 205 -9.65 23.50 16.44
C ASP A 205 -8.92 22.15 16.37
N VAL A 206 -7.60 22.20 16.33
CA VAL A 206 -6.74 21.02 16.20
C VAL A 206 -6.91 20.04 17.37
N LEU A 207 -7.15 20.54 18.59
CA LEU A 207 -7.36 19.68 19.76
C LEU A 207 -8.72 19.00 19.69
N ALA A 208 -9.75 19.74 19.28
CA ALA A 208 -11.08 19.17 19.07
C ALA A 208 -11.07 18.11 17.97
N LEU A 209 -10.41 18.37 16.83
CA LEU A 209 -10.27 17.42 15.73
C LEU A 209 -9.58 16.12 16.16
N GLN A 210 -8.51 16.20 16.94
CA GLN A 210 -7.81 14.99 17.40
C GLN A 210 -8.71 14.12 18.30
N ARG A 211 -9.48 14.74 19.20
CA ARG A 211 -10.46 14.02 20.04
C ARG A 211 -11.60 13.45 19.21
N LEU A 212 -12.06 14.19 18.20
CA LEU A 212 -13.12 13.77 17.30
C LEU A 212 -12.67 12.58 16.44
N LYS A 213 -11.42 12.57 15.98
CA LYS A 213 -10.84 11.44 15.24
C LYS A 213 -10.83 10.16 16.06
N GLU A 214 -10.35 10.21 17.30
CA GLU A 214 -10.36 9.05 18.20
C GLU A 214 -11.79 8.55 18.48
N ALA A 215 -12.73 9.48 18.68
CA ALA A 215 -14.13 9.14 18.93
C ALA A 215 -14.84 8.56 17.69
N ALA A 216 -14.53 9.09 16.50
CA ALA A 216 -15.05 8.59 15.23
C ALA A 216 -14.53 7.18 14.91
N GLU A 217 -13.22 6.93 15.07
CA GLU A 217 -12.64 5.59 14.89
C GLU A 217 -13.32 4.58 15.84
N LYS A 218 -13.49 4.96 17.11
CA LYS A 218 -14.16 4.12 18.10
C LYS A 218 -15.62 3.84 17.73
N ALA A 219 -16.37 4.87 17.33
CA ALA A 219 -17.77 4.73 16.91
C ALA A 219 -17.91 3.84 15.67
N LYS A 220 -17.05 4.01 14.66
CA LYS A 220 -16.97 3.12 13.49
C LYS A 220 -16.81 1.65 13.90
N ILE A 221 -15.86 1.39 14.82
CA ILE A 221 -15.59 0.03 15.30
C ILE A 221 -16.81 -0.53 16.04
N GLU A 222 -17.40 0.24 16.97
CA GLU A 222 -18.60 -0.17 17.72
C GLU A 222 -19.80 -0.47 16.80
N LEU A 223 -19.97 0.30 15.71
CA LEU A 223 -21.03 0.09 14.74
C LEU A 223 -20.87 -1.20 13.91
N SER A 224 -19.69 -1.83 13.93
CA SER A 224 -19.50 -3.15 13.33
C SER A 224 -20.24 -4.25 14.09
N SER A 225 -20.49 -4.07 15.39
CA SER A 225 -21.24 -5.02 16.22
C SER A 225 -22.62 -4.49 16.63
N SER A 226 -22.75 -3.19 16.85
CA SER A 226 -23.95 -2.53 17.36
C SER A 226 -24.74 -1.84 16.23
N ALA A 227 -26.06 -1.76 16.35
CA ALA A 227 -26.89 -1.01 15.38
C ALA A 227 -26.79 0.51 15.56
N GLN A 228 -26.32 0.97 16.71
CA GLN A 228 -26.22 2.37 17.08
C GLN A 228 -25.12 2.58 18.13
N THR A 229 -24.49 3.75 18.13
CA THR A 229 -23.61 4.25 19.17
C THR A 229 -23.88 5.74 19.45
N GLU A 230 -23.35 6.26 20.55
CA GLU A 230 -23.39 7.67 20.91
C GLU A 230 -21.97 8.22 21.08
N ILE A 231 -21.67 9.24 20.28
CA ILE A 231 -20.42 9.98 20.37
C ILE A 231 -20.64 11.11 21.36
N ASN A 232 -20.08 10.97 22.55
CA ASN A 232 -20.19 11.93 23.64
C ASN A 232 -18.82 12.50 24.01
N LEU A 233 -18.57 13.75 23.65
CA LEU A 233 -17.35 14.50 23.91
C LEU A 233 -17.66 15.75 24.74
N PRO A 234 -17.60 15.65 26.07
CA PRO A 234 -17.73 16.81 26.94
C PRO A 234 -16.57 17.79 26.74
N TYR A 235 -16.85 19.10 26.85
CA TYR A 235 -15.83 20.15 26.75
C TYR A 235 -15.03 20.04 25.44
N ILE A 236 -15.71 19.79 24.32
CA ILE A 236 -15.05 19.61 23.02
C ILE A 236 -14.42 20.91 22.53
N THR A 237 -15.07 22.04 22.82
CA THR A 237 -14.59 23.40 22.55
C THR A 237 -15.28 24.38 23.49
N ALA A 238 -15.02 25.69 23.36
CA ALA A 238 -15.70 26.74 24.11
C ALA A 238 -15.93 27.99 23.25
N ASP A 239 -16.99 28.73 23.55
CA ASP A 239 -17.28 30.03 22.94
C ASP A 239 -17.58 31.10 24.01
N ARG A 240 -18.11 32.26 23.59
CA ARG A 240 -18.48 33.35 24.51
C ARG A 240 -19.56 32.97 25.52
N SER A 241 -20.38 31.95 25.24
CA SER A 241 -21.42 31.44 26.12
C SER A 241 -20.91 30.38 27.11
N GLY A 242 -19.68 29.89 26.93
CA GLY A 242 -19.04 28.93 27.82
C GLY A 242 -18.61 27.64 27.10
N PRO A 243 -18.34 26.56 27.87
CA PRO A 243 -17.93 25.28 27.29
C PRO A 243 -19.05 24.64 26.48
N LYS A 244 -18.67 23.95 25.40
CA LYS A 244 -19.56 23.21 24.51
C LYS A 244 -19.27 21.72 24.57
N HIS A 245 -20.30 20.92 24.33
CA HIS A 245 -20.26 19.46 24.39
C HIS A 245 -20.83 18.91 23.08
N LEU A 246 -20.24 17.84 22.56
CA LEU A 246 -20.79 17.12 21.42
C LEU A 246 -21.44 15.84 21.94
N ALA A 247 -22.73 15.65 21.66
CA ALA A 247 -23.47 14.42 22.00
C ALA A 247 -24.34 14.04 20.80
N ILE A 248 -23.84 13.15 19.95
CA ILE A 248 -24.50 12.77 18.69
C ILE A 248 -24.68 11.26 18.65
N LYS A 249 -25.92 10.82 18.44
CA LYS A 249 -26.26 9.42 18.20
C LYS A 249 -26.08 9.08 16.72
N VAL A 250 -25.32 8.03 16.43
CA VAL A 250 -25.04 7.57 15.07
C VAL A 250 -25.52 6.14 14.93
N THR A 251 -26.36 5.86 13.93
CA THR A 251 -26.81 4.51 13.59
C THR A 251 -25.88 3.87 12.56
N ARG A 252 -25.87 2.54 12.48
CA ARG A 252 -25.10 1.80 11.47
C ARG A 252 -25.53 2.20 10.07
N ALA A 253 -26.84 2.28 9.84
CA ALA A 253 -27.40 2.71 8.56
C ALA A 253 -26.93 4.12 8.16
N LYS A 254 -26.82 5.05 9.14
CA LYS A 254 -26.28 6.38 8.86
C LYS A 254 -24.81 6.29 8.46
N PHE A 255 -23.99 5.54 9.20
CA PHE A 255 -22.58 5.38 8.86
C PHE A 255 -22.39 4.71 7.48
N GLU A 256 -23.14 3.65 7.18
CA GLU A 256 -23.15 2.99 5.87
C GLU A 256 -23.45 4.00 4.74
N SER A 257 -24.46 4.86 4.90
CA SER A 257 -24.76 5.91 3.90
C SER A 257 -23.63 6.94 3.70
N LEU A 258 -22.74 7.12 4.68
CA LEU A 258 -21.63 8.06 4.59
C LEU A 258 -20.41 7.47 3.86
N VAL A 259 -20.31 6.14 3.78
CA VAL A 259 -19.13 5.43 3.27
C VAL A 259 -19.43 4.48 2.11
N GLU A 260 -20.69 4.41 1.66
CA GLU A 260 -21.11 3.52 0.57
C GLU A 260 -20.23 3.65 -0.68
N ASP A 261 -19.92 4.88 -1.12
CA ASP A 261 -19.05 5.11 -2.29
C ASP A 261 -17.59 4.64 -2.07
N LEU A 262 -17.11 4.58 -0.82
CA LEU A 262 -15.78 4.06 -0.51
C LEU A 262 -15.77 2.53 -0.63
N ILE A 263 -16.85 1.87 -0.23
CA ILE A 263 -17.02 0.42 -0.36
C ILE A 263 -17.18 0.06 -1.85
N GLU A 264 -18.00 0.80 -2.60
CA GLU A 264 -18.19 0.57 -4.04
C GLU A 264 -16.87 0.69 -4.83
N LYS A 265 -15.98 1.61 -4.43
CA LYS A 265 -14.65 1.74 -5.04
C LYS A 265 -13.79 0.49 -4.92
N THR A 266 -14.06 -0.40 -3.97
CA THR A 266 -13.34 -1.67 -3.82
C THR A 266 -13.79 -2.75 -4.81
N VAL A 267 -14.97 -2.61 -5.42
CA VAL A 267 -15.57 -3.62 -6.30
C VAL A 267 -14.91 -3.62 -7.69
N GLU A 268 -14.57 -2.44 -8.22
CA GLU A 268 -13.96 -2.34 -9.56
C GLU A 268 -12.58 -3.02 -9.63
N PRO A 269 -11.65 -2.82 -8.67
CA PRO A 269 -10.41 -3.59 -8.62
C PRO A 269 -10.63 -5.10 -8.60
N CYS A 270 -11.66 -5.61 -7.89
CA CYS A 270 -11.99 -7.03 -7.89
C CYS A 270 -12.40 -7.53 -9.27
N ARG A 271 -13.21 -6.75 -10.00
CA ARG A 271 -13.61 -7.06 -11.38
C ARG A 271 -12.42 -7.07 -12.33
N ILE A 272 -11.51 -6.10 -12.19
CA ILE A 272 -10.30 -6.02 -13.00
C ILE A 272 -9.37 -7.20 -12.70
N ALA A 273 -9.16 -7.55 -11.43
CA ALA A 273 -8.31 -8.67 -11.05
C ALA A 273 -8.84 -10.00 -11.62
N LEU A 274 -10.14 -10.29 -11.51
CA LEU A 274 -10.74 -11.47 -12.12
C LEU A 274 -10.56 -11.49 -13.65
N LYS A 275 -10.78 -10.35 -14.31
CA LYS A 275 -10.59 -10.23 -15.75
C LYS A 275 -9.13 -10.48 -16.16
N ASP A 276 -8.18 -9.90 -15.44
CA ASP A 276 -6.75 -10.06 -15.71
C ASP A 276 -6.29 -11.50 -15.48
N ALA A 277 -6.86 -12.20 -14.49
CA ALA A 277 -6.62 -13.64 -14.27
C ALA A 277 -7.34 -14.54 -15.28
N GLY A 278 -8.21 -13.99 -16.14
CA GLY A 278 -9.02 -14.77 -17.08
C GLY A 278 -10.09 -15.64 -16.41
N LEU A 279 -10.50 -15.29 -15.19
CA LEU A 279 -11.43 -16.07 -14.36
C LEU A 279 -12.78 -15.38 -14.22
N LYS A 280 -13.80 -16.20 -13.97
CA LYS A 280 -15.13 -15.77 -13.53
C LYS A 280 -15.20 -15.85 -12.02
N VAL A 281 -16.19 -15.15 -11.45
CA VAL A 281 -16.52 -15.26 -10.02
C VAL A 281 -16.77 -16.72 -9.59
N SER A 282 -17.39 -17.52 -10.46
CA SER A 282 -17.67 -18.94 -10.21
C SER A 282 -16.42 -19.81 -10.04
N ASP A 283 -15.27 -19.33 -10.53
CA ASP A 283 -14.02 -20.08 -10.55
C ASP A 283 -13.17 -19.81 -9.28
N ILE A 284 -13.70 -19.01 -8.33
CA ILE A 284 -13.05 -18.72 -7.06
C ILE A 284 -13.62 -19.66 -5.99
N GLU A 285 -12.78 -20.52 -5.41
CA GLU A 285 -13.17 -21.49 -4.38
C GLU A 285 -13.34 -20.84 -3.01
N ASP A 286 -12.44 -19.94 -2.60
CA ASP A 286 -12.55 -19.21 -1.33
C ASP A 286 -12.35 -17.71 -1.50
N VAL A 287 -13.05 -16.96 -0.65
CA VAL A 287 -12.81 -15.54 -0.44
C VAL A 287 -12.26 -15.34 0.95
N ILE A 288 -11.10 -14.70 1.06
CA ILE A 288 -10.40 -14.44 2.32
C ILE A 288 -10.45 -12.94 2.60
N LEU A 289 -10.90 -12.57 3.80
CA LEU A 289 -10.90 -11.19 4.27
C LEU A 289 -9.69 -10.92 5.16
N VAL A 290 -8.94 -9.90 4.82
CA VAL A 290 -7.75 -9.43 5.57
C VAL A 290 -7.92 -7.95 5.89
N GLY A 291 -7.35 -7.50 7.01
CA GLY A 291 -7.40 -6.12 7.43
C GLY A 291 -8.65 -5.76 8.24
N GLY A 292 -8.45 -4.99 9.30
CA GLY A 292 -9.50 -4.71 10.29
C GLY A 292 -10.74 -3.98 9.75
N MET A 293 -10.65 -3.31 8.60
CA MET A 293 -11.81 -2.62 8.02
C MET A 293 -12.81 -3.59 7.37
N THR A 294 -12.38 -4.82 7.05
CA THR A 294 -13.27 -5.91 6.58
C THR A 294 -14.21 -6.44 7.68
N ARG A 295 -14.03 -6.02 8.93
CA ARG A 295 -14.94 -6.34 10.04
C ARG A 295 -16.28 -5.62 9.94
N MET A 296 -16.38 -4.58 9.10
CA MET A 296 -17.64 -3.86 8.85
C MET A 296 -18.66 -4.77 8.13
N PRO A 297 -19.88 -4.96 8.66
CA PRO A 297 -20.89 -5.84 8.05
C PRO A 297 -21.19 -5.50 6.59
N LYS A 298 -21.28 -4.22 6.24
CA LYS A 298 -21.54 -3.79 4.86
C LYS A 298 -20.43 -4.18 3.89
N VAL A 299 -19.17 -4.17 4.32
CA VAL A 299 -18.04 -4.63 3.49
C VAL A 299 -18.17 -6.14 3.24
N GLN A 300 -18.48 -6.94 4.27
CA GLN A 300 -18.68 -8.38 4.13
C GLN A 300 -19.86 -8.72 3.22
N GLU A 301 -20.97 -7.98 3.35
CA GLU A 301 -22.13 -8.07 2.46
C GLU A 301 -21.72 -7.77 1.01
N THR A 302 -21.05 -6.65 0.74
CA THR A 302 -20.63 -6.30 -0.62
C THR A 302 -19.70 -7.34 -1.23
N VAL A 303 -18.75 -7.87 -0.45
CA VAL A 303 -17.84 -8.93 -0.91
C VAL A 303 -18.62 -10.21 -1.21
N ARG A 304 -19.52 -10.62 -0.31
CA ARG A 304 -20.37 -11.81 -0.52
C ARG A 304 -21.24 -11.67 -1.75
N ASP A 305 -21.87 -10.51 -1.93
CA ASP A 305 -22.78 -10.26 -3.04
C ASP A 305 -22.02 -10.23 -4.38
N PHE A 306 -20.79 -9.70 -4.39
CA PHE A 306 -19.93 -9.71 -5.58
C PHE A 306 -19.43 -11.11 -5.94
N PHE A 307 -18.92 -11.86 -4.95
CA PHE A 307 -18.37 -13.20 -5.20
C PHE A 307 -19.42 -14.33 -5.17
N GLY A 308 -20.66 -14.03 -4.80
CA GLY A 308 -21.73 -15.02 -4.63
C GLY A 308 -21.44 -16.07 -3.56
N LYS A 309 -20.54 -15.79 -2.60
CA LYS A 309 -20.02 -16.76 -1.63
C LYS A 309 -19.69 -16.11 -0.30
N GLU A 310 -19.96 -16.83 0.78
CA GLU A 310 -19.57 -16.42 2.14
C GLU A 310 -18.05 -16.43 2.30
N PRO A 311 -17.41 -15.32 2.72
CA PRO A 311 -15.99 -15.32 3.01
C PRO A 311 -15.62 -16.24 4.18
N ARG A 312 -14.37 -16.71 4.15
CA ARG A 312 -13.80 -17.55 5.20
C ARG A 312 -13.79 -16.82 6.55
N LYS A 313 -14.12 -17.57 7.61
CA LYS A 313 -14.11 -17.08 9.01
C LYS A 313 -12.99 -17.70 9.86
N ASP A 314 -12.22 -18.63 9.28
CA ASP A 314 -11.09 -19.33 9.91
C ASP A 314 -9.74 -18.65 9.64
N VAL A 315 -9.74 -17.43 9.08
CA VAL A 315 -8.53 -16.62 8.89
C VAL A 315 -8.58 -15.44 9.86
N ASN A 316 -7.49 -15.20 10.60
CA ASN A 316 -7.37 -14.02 11.46
C ASN A 316 -6.99 -12.79 10.60
N PRO A 317 -7.89 -11.80 10.42
CA PRO A 317 -7.64 -10.67 9.53
C PRO A 317 -6.56 -9.70 10.05
N ASP A 318 -6.16 -9.80 11.33
CA ASP A 318 -5.15 -8.91 11.93
C ASP A 318 -3.75 -9.53 11.96
N GLU A 319 -3.63 -10.86 11.84
CA GLU A 319 -2.37 -11.59 12.06
C GLU A 319 -1.89 -12.37 10.82
N ALA A 320 -2.78 -12.74 9.90
CA ALA A 320 -2.45 -13.61 8.76
C ALA A 320 -1.25 -13.11 7.95
N VAL A 321 -1.17 -11.79 7.70
CA VAL A 321 -0.06 -11.15 6.98
C VAL A 321 1.28 -11.33 7.71
N ALA A 322 1.30 -11.13 9.03
CA ALA A 322 2.53 -11.28 9.82
C ALA A 322 2.97 -12.74 9.92
N VAL A 323 2.01 -13.67 10.08
CA VAL A 323 2.27 -15.11 10.05
C VAL A 323 2.87 -15.52 8.70
N GLY A 324 2.27 -15.07 7.59
CA GLY A 324 2.76 -15.32 6.24
C GLY A 324 4.18 -14.81 5.99
N ALA A 325 4.50 -13.62 6.50
CA ALA A 325 5.87 -13.08 6.43
C ALA A 325 6.86 -13.94 7.23
N GLY A 326 6.45 -14.48 8.37
CA GLY A 326 7.22 -15.45 9.16
C GLY A 326 7.47 -16.75 8.39
N ILE A 327 6.43 -17.31 7.75
CA ILE A 327 6.51 -18.50 6.89
C ILE A 327 7.50 -18.24 5.75
N GLN A 328 7.40 -17.09 5.06
CA GLN A 328 8.34 -16.71 4.01
C GLN A 328 9.79 -16.66 4.51
N GLY A 329 10.02 -16.19 5.75
CA GLY A 329 11.33 -16.23 6.39
C GLY A 329 11.85 -17.66 6.57
N GLY A 330 10.97 -18.58 6.99
CA GLY A 330 11.27 -20.01 7.10
C GLY A 330 11.60 -20.65 5.75
N VAL A 331 10.89 -20.28 4.68
CA VAL A 331 11.19 -20.74 3.31
C VAL A 331 12.58 -20.28 2.86
N LEU A 332 12.95 -19.03 3.14
CA LEU A 332 14.27 -18.49 2.78
C LEU A 332 15.43 -19.17 3.52
N LYS A 333 15.20 -19.64 4.76
CA LYS A 333 16.17 -20.41 5.54
C LYS A 333 16.19 -21.90 5.18
N GLY A 334 15.16 -22.41 4.50
CA GLY A 334 14.97 -23.83 4.23
C GLY A 334 14.35 -24.62 5.39
N ASP A 335 13.85 -23.92 6.42
CA ASP A 335 13.16 -24.53 7.57
C ASP A 335 11.72 -24.95 7.20
N VAL A 336 11.09 -24.20 6.30
CA VAL A 336 9.82 -24.55 5.66
C VAL A 336 10.15 -25.10 4.27
N LYS A 337 9.82 -26.37 4.05
CA LYS A 337 10.06 -27.09 2.80
C LYS A 337 8.78 -27.16 1.98
N ASP A 338 8.94 -27.54 0.71
CA ASP A 338 7.84 -27.91 -0.17
C ASP A 338 6.83 -26.76 -0.38
N VAL A 339 7.33 -25.52 -0.42
CA VAL A 339 6.56 -24.30 -0.70
C VAL A 339 7.27 -23.49 -1.78
N LEU A 340 6.60 -23.30 -2.91
CA LEU A 340 7.04 -22.46 -4.02
C LEU A 340 6.13 -21.25 -4.14
N LEU A 341 6.71 -20.05 -4.21
CA LEU A 341 5.97 -18.80 -4.37
C LEU A 341 6.31 -18.14 -5.71
N LEU A 342 5.30 -17.92 -6.53
CA LEU A 342 5.35 -17.19 -7.79
C LEU A 342 4.47 -15.93 -7.67
N ASP A 343 5.10 -14.80 -7.37
CA ASP A 343 4.41 -13.50 -7.28
C ASP A 343 4.53 -12.73 -8.60
N VAL A 344 3.85 -11.58 -8.72
CA VAL A 344 3.81 -10.76 -9.94
C VAL A 344 4.09 -9.28 -9.69
N THR A 345 4.46 -8.54 -10.74
CA THR A 345 4.49 -7.07 -10.69
C THR A 345 3.08 -6.47 -10.88
N PRO A 346 2.61 -5.55 -10.03
CA PRO A 346 1.23 -5.03 -10.08
C PRO A 346 0.98 -4.02 -11.21
N LEU A 347 2.04 -3.43 -11.77
CA LEU A 347 1.98 -2.32 -12.72
C LEU A 347 2.86 -2.63 -13.92
N SER A 348 2.38 -2.28 -15.11
CA SER A 348 3.21 -2.36 -16.31
C SER A 348 4.37 -1.38 -16.18
N LEU A 349 5.57 -1.86 -16.48
CA LEU A 349 6.78 -1.07 -16.57
C LEU A 349 7.02 -0.73 -18.04
N GLY A 350 7.36 0.52 -18.30
CA GLY A 350 7.66 0.96 -19.65
C GLY A 350 8.47 2.23 -19.68
N ILE A 351 8.55 2.80 -20.88
CA ILE A 351 9.30 4.02 -21.16
C ILE A 351 8.48 5.02 -21.94
N GLU A 352 8.85 6.30 -21.82
CA GLU A 352 8.35 7.34 -22.71
C GLU A 352 9.08 7.27 -24.05
N THR A 353 8.31 7.20 -25.14
CA THR A 353 8.80 7.26 -26.52
C THR A 353 8.35 8.54 -27.21
N LEU A 354 8.84 8.77 -28.43
CA LEU A 354 8.54 9.97 -29.22
C LEU A 354 7.03 10.26 -29.27
N GLY A 355 6.65 11.50 -28.98
CA GLY A 355 5.24 11.90 -28.91
C GLY A 355 4.59 11.76 -27.53
N GLY A 356 5.37 11.46 -26.48
CA GLY A 356 4.86 11.35 -25.10
C GLY A 356 4.05 10.08 -24.87
N VAL A 357 4.32 9.03 -25.65
CA VAL A 357 3.60 7.75 -25.59
C VAL A 357 4.28 6.83 -24.60
N PHE A 358 3.50 6.12 -23.78
CA PHE A 358 4.00 5.10 -22.87
C PHE A 358 4.09 3.75 -23.59
N THR A 359 5.30 3.25 -23.77
CA THR A 359 5.57 1.95 -24.39
C THR A 359 5.91 0.94 -23.31
N LYS A 360 5.03 -0.04 -23.11
CA LYS A 360 5.16 -1.06 -22.08
C LYS A 360 6.18 -2.14 -22.49
N LEU A 361 7.04 -2.51 -21.56
CA LEU A 361 8.11 -3.51 -21.73
C LEU A 361 7.85 -4.78 -20.92
N ILE A 362 7.38 -4.60 -19.68
CA ILE A 362 6.94 -5.68 -18.78
C ILE A 362 5.51 -5.35 -18.39
N GLN A 363 4.58 -6.28 -18.62
CA GLN A 363 3.17 -5.98 -18.41
C GLN A 363 2.79 -6.23 -16.95
N LYS A 364 1.77 -5.54 -16.45
CA LYS A 364 1.20 -5.90 -15.14
C LYS A 364 0.84 -7.38 -15.08
N ASN A 365 0.91 -7.95 -13.89
CA ASN A 365 0.72 -9.37 -13.61
C ASN A 365 1.78 -10.31 -14.26
N THR A 366 2.90 -9.78 -14.75
CA THR A 366 4.04 -10.63 -15.15
C THR A 366 4.70 -11.20 -13.89
N THR A 367 4.92 -12.52 -13.86
CA THR A 367 5.62 -13.23 -12.77
C THR A 367 7.00 -12.63 -12.52
N ILE A 368 7.38 -12.51 -11.24
CA ILE A 368 8.69 -12.00 -10.81
C ILE A 368 9.49 -13.10 -10.08
N PRO A 369 10.83 -13.11 -10.18
CA PRO A 369 11.67 -12.16 -10.92
C PRO A 369 11.51 -12.25 -12.44
N THR A 370 11.69 -11.13 -13.14
CA THR A 370 11.62 -11.10 -14.61
C THR A 370 12.54 -10.06 -15.20
N LYS A 371 12.88 -10.24 -16.49
CA LYS A 371 13.80 -9.38 -17.21
C LYS A 371 13.27 -9.10 -18.62
N ALA A 372 13.29 -7.82 -18.99
CA ALA A 372 13.07 -7.36 -20.36
C ALA A 372 14.32 -6.66 -20.88
N GLN A 373 14.57 -6.80 -22.18
CA GLN A 373 15.67 -6.11 -22.84
C GLN A 373 15.15 -5.41 -24.09
N GLN A 374 15.59 -4.18 -24.30
CA GLN A 374 15.32 -3.44 -25.53
C GLN A 374 16.57 -2.70 -25.98
N VAL A 375 16.82 -2.75 -27.29
CA VAL A 375 17.90 -1.97 -27.92
C VAL A 375 17.33 -0.62 -28.33
N PHE A 376 17.96 0.42 -27.81
CA PHE A 376 17.74 1.82 -28.17
C PHE A 376 18.88 2.30 -29.07
N SER A 377 18.64 3.42 -29.73
CA SER A 377 19.65 4.09 -30.54
C SER A 377 19.49 5.61 -30.47
N THR A 378 20.44 6.33 -31.08
CA THR A 378 20.40 7.79 -31.16
C THR A 378 19.30 8.25 -32.12
N ALA A 379 18.65 9.35 -31.76
CA ALA A 379 17.66 10.06 -32.56
C ALA A 379 18.28 11.12 -33.49
N ASP A 380 19.56 11.50 -33.27
CA ASP A 380 20.30 12.46 -34.09
C ASP A 380 21.74 12.01 -34.41
N ASP A 381 22.32 12.59 -35.47
CA ASP A 381 23.73 12.39 -35.83
C ASP A 381 24.65 12.94 -34.75
N ASN A 382 25.68 12.18 -34.39
CA ASN A 382 26.67 12.54 -33.37
C ASN A 382 26.09 12.86 -31.98
N GLN A 383 24.88 12.35 -31.68
CA GLN A 383 24.28 12.47 -30.36
C GLN A 383 25.14 11.79 -29.29
N SER A 384 25.59 12.57 -28.31
CA SER A 384 26.53 12.12 -27.27
C SER A 384 25.87 11.48 -26.06
N ALA A 385 24.54 11.55 -25.95
CA ALA A 385 23.79 10.98 -24.83
C ALA A 385 22.37 10.55 -25.22
N VAL A 386 21.86 9.46 -24.63
CA VAL A 386 20.48 8.99 -24.78
C VAL A 386 19.78 9.02 -23.42
N THR A 387 18.61 9.67 -23.38
CA THR A 387 17.76 9.75 -22.17
C THR A 387 16.64 8.72 -22.25
N ILE A 388 16.56 7.86 -21.23
CA ILE A 388 15.51 6.85 -21.08
C ILE A 388 14.65 7.28 -19.89
N HIS A 389 13.41 7.70 -20.15
CA HIS A 389 12.46 8.03 -19.10
C HIS A 389 11.60 6.81 -18.78
N VAL A 390 11.73 6.28 -17.56
CA VAL A 390 11.08 5.05 -17.12
C VAL A 390 9.85 5.38 -16.29
N LEU A 391 8.74 4.69 -16.56
CA LEU A 391 7.46 4.91 -15.91
C LEU A 391 6.77 3.59 -15.56
N GLN A 392 5.88 3.64 -14.56
CA GLN A 392 4.96 2.57 -14.19
C GLN A 392 3.50 3.03 -14.34
N GLY A 393 2.66 2.22 -14.97
CA GLY A 393 1.22 2.47 -15.05
C GLY A 393 0.53 1.84 -16.25
N GLU A 394 -0.73 2.21 -16.47
CA GLU A 394 -1.61 1.60 -17.46
C GLU A 394 -2.19 2.59 -18.48
N ARG A 395 -1.78 3.87 -18.43
CA ARG A 395 -2.24 4.89 -19.38
C ARG A 395 -1.36 4.88 -20.63
N ASP A 396 -1.94 5.13 -21.80
CA ASP A 396 -1.19 5.15 -23.06
C ASP A 396 -0.29 6.39 -23.21
N VAL A 397 -0.60 7.47 -22.48
CA VAL A 397 0.21 8.70 -22.44
C VAL A 397 1.17 8.68 -21.26
N ALA A 398 2.45 9.00 -21.49
CA ALA A 398 3.50 8.96 -20.47
C ALA A 398 3.16 9.85 -19.27
N SER A 399 2.63 11.05 -19.49
CA SER A 399 2.22 11.97 -18.41
C SER A 399 1.09 11.46 -17.52
N GLY A 400 0.37 10.41 -17.96
CA GLY A 400 -0.69 9.76 -17.18
C GLY A 400 -0.17 8.65 -16.24
N ASN A 401 1.12 8.35 -16.28
CA ASN A 401 1.76 7.28 -15.52
C ASN A 401 2.75 7.82 -14.47
N LYS A 402 3.16 6.97 -13.54
CA LYS A 402 4.11 7.31 -12.49
C LYS A 402 5.54 7.28 -13.05
N SER A 403 6.18 8.44 -13.14
CA SER A 403 7.61 8.53 -13.44
C SER A 403 8.44 7.91 -12.31
N LEU A 404 9.36 7.01 -12.68
CA LEU A 404 10.35 6.42 -11.76
C LEU A 404 11.70 7.16 -11.82
N GLY A 405 12.01 7.76 -12.98
CA GLY A 405 13.22 8.52 -13.18
C GLY A 405 13.65 8.58 -14.64
N GLN A 406 14.66 9.40 -14.90
CA GLN A 406 15.31 9.50 -16.20
C GLN A 406 16.75 9.03 -16.07
N PHE A 407 17.14 8.13 -16.97
CA PHE A 407 18.48 7.58 -17.05
C PHE A 407 19.16 8.15 -18.29
N ASN A 408 20.26 8.88 -18.09
CA ASN A 408 21.05 9.41 -19.19
C ASN A 408 22.26 8.50 -19.39
N LEU A 409 22.32 7.84 -20.55
CA LEU A 409 23.56 7.20 -21.00
C LEU A 409 24.38 8.23 -21.76
N GLU A 410 25.46 8.70 -21.16
CA GLU A 410 26.36 9.71 -21.72
C GLU A 410 27.64 9.08 -22.28
N GLY A 411 28.36 9.84 -23.12
CA GLY A 411 29.64 9.41 -23.68
C GLY A 411 29.52 8.47 -24.87
N ILE A 412 28.39 8.53 -25.58
CA ILE A 412 28.18 7.80 -26.83
C ILE A 412 29.14 8.37 -27.89
N PRO A 413 29.97 7.54 -28.55
CA PRO A 413 30.87 7.99 -29.60
C PRO A 413 30.12 8.65 -30.77
N PRO A 414 30.68 9.68 -31.42
CA PRO A 414 30.08 10.27 -32.61
C PRO A 414 29.82 9.22 -33.70
N ALA A 415 28.57 9.05 -34.08
CA ALA A 415 28.12 8.12 -35.09
C ALA A 415 26.86 8.67 -35.80
N PRO A 416 26.56 8.23 -37.03
CA PRO A 416 25.28 8.55 -37.67
C PRO A 416 24.09 8.13 -36.81
N ARG A 417 22.96 8.82 -36.97
CA ARG A 417 21.68 8.49 -36.31
C ARG A 417 21.35 7.01 -36.49
N GLY A 418 20.94 6.33 -35.42
CA GLY A 418 20.49 4.95 -35.49
C GLY A 418 21.62 3.90 -35.49
N MET A 419 22.90 4.30 -35.49
CA MET A 419 24.03 3.38 -35.42
C MET A 419 24.35 2.87 -34.01
N PRO A 420 24.45 3.73 -32.96
CA PRO A 420 24.74 3.26 -31.62
C PRO A 420 23.69 2.25 -31.14
N GLN A 421 24.12 1.10 -30.62
CA GLN A 421 23.20 0.08 -30.11
C GLN A 421 23.28 0.03 -28.60
N ILE A 422 22.31 0.64 -27.94
CA ILE A 422 22.25 0.77 -26.49
C ILE A 422 21.26 -0.26 -25.97
N GLU A 423 21.77 -1.37 -25.44
CA GLU A 423 20.94 -2.40 -24.84
C GLU A 423 20.59 -1.98 -23.41
N VAL A 424 19.32 -1.73 -23.16
CA VAL A 424 18.80 -1.43 -21.83
C VAL A 424 18.09 -2.66 -21.31
N THR A 425 18.51 -3.10 -20.14
CA THR A 425 17.93 -4.22 -19.41
C THR A 425 17.13 -3.67 -18.23
N PHE A 426 15.88 -4.11 -18.16
CA PHE A 426 14.96 -3.85 -17.06
C PHE A 426 14.77 -5.17 -16.31
N ASP A 427 15.24 -5.24 -15.08
CA ASP A 427 15.14 -6.40 -14.21
C ASP A 427 14.23 -6.07 -13.03
N ILE A 428 13.23 -6.91 -12.77
CA ILE A 428 12.39 -6.80 -11.57
C ILE A 428 12.75 -7.98 -10.69
N ASP A 429 13.29 -7.71 -9.51
CA ASP A 429 13.75 -8.74 -8.58
C ASP A 429 12.58 -9.39 -7.81
N ALA A 430 12.90 -10.36 -6.94
CA ALA A 430 11.90 -11.05 -6.11
C ALA A 430 11.20 -10.16 -5.06
N ASN A 431 11.65 -8.91 -4.88
CA ASN A 431 10.99 -7.89 -4.04
C ASN A 431 10.00 -7.04 -4.84
N GLY A 432 9.93 -7.24 -6.17
CA GLY A 432 9.20 -6.37 -7.09
C GLY A 432 9.89 -5.02 -7.30
N ILE A 433 11.21 -4.94 -7.09
CA ILE A 433 11.99 -3.70 -7.25
C ILE A 433 12.73 -3.72 -8.58
N LEU A 434 12.68 -2.59 -9.29
CA LEU A 434 13.31 -2.40 -10.58
C LEU A 434 14.81 -2.12 -10.46
N HIS A 435 15.59 -2.83 -11.27
CA HIS A 435 16.99 -2.55 -11.57
C HIS A 435 17.12 -2.26 -13.06
N VAL A 436 17.56 -1.05 -13.40
CA VAL A 436 17.84 -0.66 -14.80
C VAL A 436 19.35 -0.68 -15.01
N SER A 437 19.79 -1.39 -16.05
CA SER A 437 21.16 -1.34 -16.53
C SER A 437 21.18 -1.05 -18.02
N ALA A 438 22.18 -0.32 -18.49
CA ALA A 438 22.37 -0.03 -19.90
C ALA A 438 23.79 -0.42 -20.31
N LYS A 439 23.93 -0.92 -21.53
CA LYS A 439 25.21 -1.30 -22.12
C LYS A 439 25.25 -0.90 -23.58
N ASP A 440 26.30 -0.21 -24.00
CA ASP A 440 26.61 -0.03 -25.41
C ASP A 440 27.15 -1.34 -25.99
N LYS A 441 26.45 -1.94 -26.95
CA LYS A 441 26.84 -3.23 -27.54
C LYS A 441 28.14 -3.15 -28.35
N ALA A 442 28.50 -1.98 -28.86
CA ALA A 442 29.70 -1.80 -29.65
C ALA A 442 30.96 -1.69 -28.77
N THR A 443 30.86 -0.97 -27.66
CA THR A 443 32.02 -0.70 -26.78
C THR A 443 32.06 -1.59 -25.54
N GLY A 444 30.94 -2.21 -25.19
CA GLY A 444 30.77 -2.98 -23.96
C GLY A 444 30.68 -2.14 -22.69
N LYS A 445 30.70 -0.81 -22.81
CA LYS A 445 30.57 0.15 -21.72
C LYS A 445 29.15 0.23 -21.17
#